data_AF-A0A7X9DFG4-F1
#
_entry.id   AF-A0A7X9DFG4-F1
#
_cell.length_a   1.000
_cell.length_b   1.000
_cell.length_c   1.000
_cell.angle_alpha   90.00
_cell.angle_beta   90.00
_cell.angle_gamma   90.00
#
_symmetry.space_group_name_H-M   'P 1'
#
loop_
_entity.id
_entity.type
_entity.pdbx_description
1 polymer ?
#
loop_
_entity_poly.entity_id
_entity_poly.type
_entity_poly.pdbx_seq_one_letter_code
_entity_poly.pdbx_strand_id
1 'polypeptide(L)' 'MNKDDNPKHWKLGIFYYNKDNPSEFVDKRKGIGTTLNFASKHGRHMFAIMLIPAVIMIMLCIIIVFLSSK' A
#
# COMPACT_ATOMS: atom_id res chain seq x y z
N MET A 1 0.48 15.05 19.37
CA MET A 1 1.37 14.89 18.19
C MET A 1 1.48 13.41 17.92
N ASN A 2 1.16 12.95 16.70
CA ASN A 2 1.21 11.53 16.36
C ASN A 2 2.67 11.03 16.49
N LYS A 3 2.90 9.96 17.27
CA LYS A 3 4.23 9.37 17.46
C LYS A 3 4.89 8.93 16.14
N ASP A 4 4.07 8.71 15.12
CA ASP A 4 4.47 8.25 13.79
C ASP A 4 4.65 9.39 12.76
N ASP A 5 4.56 10.67 13.15
CA ASP A 5 4.71 11.82 12.22
C ASP A 5 6.17 12.17 11.86
N ASN A 6 7.17 11.42 12.37
CA ASN A 6 8.57 11.73 12.06
C ASN A 6 8.83 11.64 10.54
N PRO A 7 9.18 12.75 9.86
CA PRO A 7 9.27 12.80 8.39
C PRO A 7 10.25 11.79 7.80
N LYS A 8 11.27 11.35 8.55
CA LYS A 8 12.26 10.36 8.11
C LYS A 8 11.65 9.01 7.72
N HIS A 9 10.50 8.68 8.32
CA HIS A 9 9.77 7.42 8.07
C HIS A 9 8.75 7.55 6.93
N TRP A 10 8.46 8.75 6.44
CA TRP A 10 7.49 8.98 5.37
C TRP A 10 8.19 9.10 4.01
N LYS A 11 8.18 8.02 3.24
CA LYS A 11 8.70 7.99 1.87
C LYS A 11 7.69 8.64 0.92
N LEU A 12 8.17 9.55 0.07
CA LEU A 12 7.36 10.35 -0.86
C LEU A 12 6.23 11.15 -0.16
N GLY A 13 6.30 11.32 1.17
CA GLY A 13 5.25 11.93 1.97
C GLY A 13 3.98 11.09 2.17
N ILE A 14 3.92 9.86 1.65
CA ILE A 14 2.71 9.02 1.62
C ILE A 14 2.93 7.65 2.27
N PHE A 15 4.08 7.02 2.02
CA PHE A 15 4.34 5.65 2.47
C PHE A 15 5.10 5.66 3.80
N TYR A 16 4.50 5.11 4.84
CA TYR A 16 5.17 4.97 6.14
C TYR A 16 6.09 3.74 6.15
N TYR A 17 7.34 3.92 6.57
CA TYR A 17 8.36 2.88 6.64
C TYR A 17 9.20 3.04 7.90
N ASN A 18 8.92 2.21 8.91
CA ASN A 18 9.69 2.16 10.15
C ASN A 18 9.87 0.71 10.64
N LYS A 19 11.12 0.21 10.59
CA LYS A 19 11.45 -1.16 11.03
C LYS A 19 11.38 -1.32 12.55
N ASP A 20 11.54 -0.23 13.29
CA ASP A 20 11.54 -0.23 14.76
C ASP A 20 10.11 -0.13 15.33
N ASN A 21 9.13 0.19 14.48
CA ASN A 21 7.73 0.19 14.87
C ASN A 21 7.11 -1.20 14.55
N PRO A 22 6.68 -1.97 15.56
CA PRO A 22 6.08 -3.29 15.34
C PRO A 22 4.66 -3.22 14.76
N SER A 23 4.02 -2.05 14.77
CA SER A 23 2.66 -1.88 14.25
C SER A 23 2.61 -2.05 12.72
N GLU A 24 1.61 -2.78 12.25
CA GLU A 24 1.30 -2.97 10.83
C GLU A 24 0.53 -1.78 10.24
N PHE A 25 -0.25 -1.11 11.08
CA PHE A 25 -1.03 0.06 10.76
C PHE A 25 -0.61 1.25 11.61
N VAL A 26 -0.59 2.43 11.00
CA VAL A 26 -0.37 3.70 11.68
C VAL A 26 -1.36 4.73 11.16
N ASP A 27 -1.61 5.78 11.91
CA ASP A 27 -2.43 6.89 11.44
C ASP A 27 -1.75 7.59 10.26
N LYS A 28 -2.56 8.08 9.31
CA LYS A 28 -2.05 8.92 8.22
C LYS A 28 -1.37 10.17 8.79
N ARG A 29 -0.29 10.60 8.14
CA ARG A 29 0.44 11.81 8.51
C ARG A 29 -0.44 13.06 8.55
N LYS A 30 -1.35 13.16 7.58
CA LYS A 30 -2.32 14.25 7.45
C LYS A 30 -3.68 13.66 7.08
N GLY A 31 -4.74 14.21 7.66
CA GLY A 31 -6.13 13.79 7.42
C GLY A 31 -6.58 12.65 8.34
N ILE A 32 -7.68 11.99 7.95
CA ILE A 32 -8.33 10.93 8.74
C ILE A 32 -8.02 9.56 8.13
N GLY A 33 -7.83 8.57 9.00
CA GLY A 33 -7.67 7.16 8.66
C GLY A 33 -6.25 6.63 8.86
N THR A 34 -6.05 5.38 8.47
CA THR A 34 -4.80 4.64 8.68
C THR A 34 -4.06 4.36 7.37
N THR A 35 -2.78 4.02 7.47
CA THR A 35 -1.93 3.51 6.40
C THR A 35 -1.10 2.33 6.92
N LEU A 36 -0.51 1.57 6.00
CA LEU A 36 0.33 0.43 6.32
C LEU A 36 1.75 0.87 6.66
N ASN A 37 2.38 0.18 7.60
CA ASN A 37 3.82 0.18 7.77
C ASN A 37 4.47 -0.77 6.78
N PHE A 38 5.06 -0.22 5.73
CA PHE A 38 5.70 -1.00 4.66
C PHE A 38 7.01 -1.67 5.09
N ALA A 39 7.52 -1.37 6.28
CA ALA A 39 8.62 -2.12 6.87
C ALA A 39 8.16 -3.49 7.42
N SER A 40 6.89 -3.62 7.81
CA SER A 40 6.31 -4.89 8.29
C SER A 40 6.10 -5.89 7.15
N LYS A 41 6.41 -7.17 7.42
CA LYS A 41 6.14 -8.27 6.48
C LYS A 41 4.64 -8.44 6.24
N HIS A 42 3.84 -8.37 7.31
CA HIS A 42 2.38 -8.45 7.22
C HIS A 42 1.80 -7.24 6.49
N GLY A 43 2.28 -6.03 6.78
CA GLY A 43 1.86 -4.82 6.07
C GLY A 43 2.06 -4.92 4.55
N ARG A 44 3.23 -5.43 4.11
CA ARG A 44 3.47 -5.69 2.68
C ARG A 44 2.55 -6.77 2.09
N HIS A 45 2.26 -7.83 2.84
CA HIS A 45 1.37 -8.89 2.38
C HIS A 45 -0.07 -8.39 2.20
N MET A 46 -0.58 -7.60 3.16
CA MET A 46 -1.90 -6.99 3.06
C MET A 46 -2.00 -6.04 1.87
N PHE A 47 -0.96 -5.23 1.62
CA PHE A 47 -0.89 -4.38 0.43
C PHE A 47 -0.93 -5.21 -0.86
N ALA A 48 -0.18 -6.30 -0.93
CA ALA A 48 -0.18 -7.18 -2.11
C ALA A 48 -1.56 -7.81 -2.36
N ILE A 49 -2.25 -8.26 -1.31
CA ILE A 49 -3.62 -8.79 -1.42
C ILE A 49 -4.59 -7.71 -1.93
N MET A 50 -4.47 -6.49 -1.43
CA MET A 50 -5.29 -5.35 -1.87
C MET A 50 -5.14 -5.06 -3.38
N LEU A 51 -4.00 -5.39 -3.97
CA LEU A 51 -3.75 -5.20 -5.40
C LEU A 51 -4.31 -6.32 -6.29
N ILE A 52 -4.70 -7.48 -5.73
CA ILE A 52 -5.17 -8.63 -6.53
C ILE A 52 -6.34 -8.27 -7.46
N PRO A 53 -7.41 -7.58 -7.01
CA PRO A 53 -8.52 -7.22 -7.89
C PRO A 53 -8.08 -6.33 -9.06
N ALA A 54 -7.19 -5.37 -8.80
CA ALA A 54 -6.67 -4.49 -9.84
C ALA A 54 -5.84 -5.26 -10.88
N VAL A 55 -4.99 -6.19 -10.43
CA VAL A 55 -4.22 -7.07 -11.32
C VAL A 55 -5.14 -7.94 -12.17
N ILE A 56 -6.17 -8.56 -11.57
CA ILE A 56 -7.17 -9.37 -12.29
C ILE A 56 -7.86 -8.52 -13.37
N MET A 57 -8.31 -7.32 -13.02
CA MET A 57 -8.97 -6.41 -13.97
C MET A 57 -8.07 -6.08 -15.16
N ILE A 58 -6.80 -5.74 -14.92
CA ILE A 58 -5.83 -5.45 -15.99
C ILE A 58 -5.64 -6.67 -16.89
N MET A 59 -5.48 -7.87 -16.30
CA MET A 59 -5.34 -9.11 -17.06
C MET A 59 -6.57 -9.40 -17.94
N LEU A 60 -7.78 -9.22 -17.39
CA LEU A 60 -9.02 -9.38 -18.16
C LEU A 60 -9.09 -8.38 -19.33
N CYS A 61 -8.73 -7.11 -19.09
CA CYS A 61 -8.68 -6.12 -20.16
C CYS A 61 -7.70 -6.52 -21.27
N ILE A 62 -6.50 -7.01 -20.92
CA ILE A 62 -5.51 -7.48 -21.90
C ILE A 62 -6.06 -8.66 -22.71
N ILE A 63 -6.70 -9.63 -22.04
CA ILE A 63 -7.29 -10.80 -22.70
C ILE A 63 -8.39 -10.38 -23.67
N ILE A 64 -9.28 -9.47 -23.26
CA ILE A 64 -10.36 -8.95 -24.11
C ILE A 64 -9.78 -8.26 -25.36
N VAL A 65 -8.82 -7.35 -25.18
CA VAL A 65 -8.18 -6.65 -26.31
C VAL A 65 -7.52 -7.64 -27.27
N PHE A 66 -6.83 -8.65 -26.73
CA PHE A 66 -6.20 -9.69 -27.55
C PHE A 66 -7.22 -10.52 -28.33
N LEU A 67 -8.36 -10.89 -27.72
CA LEU A 67 -9.44 -11.62 -28.39
C LEU A 67 -10.16 -10.79 -29.44
N SER A 68 -10.33 -9.48 -29.21
CA SER A 68 -10.92 -8.56 -30.19
C SER A 68 -9.99 -8.23 -31.37
N SER A 69 -8.69 -8.51 -31.23
CA SER A 69 -7.69 -8.27 -32.29
C SER A 69 -7.49 -9.47 -33.21
N LYS A 70 -8.19 -10.59 -32.97
CA LYS A 70 -8.25 -11.77 -33.83
C LYS A 70 -9.52 -11.75 -34.65
#